data_AF-X1V063-F1
#
_entry.id   AF-X1V063-F1
#
_cell.length_a   1.000
_cell.length_b   1.000
_cell.length_c   1.000
_cell.angle_alpha   90.00
_cell.angle_beta   90.00
_cell.angle_gamma   90.00
#
_symmetry.space_group_name_H-M   'P 1'
#
loop_
_entity.id
_entity.type
_entity.pdbx_description
1 polymer ?
#
loop_
_entity_poly.entity_id
_entity_poly.type
_entity_poly.pdbx_seq_one_letter_code
_entity_poly.pdbx_strand_id
1 'polypeptide(L)' 'DAPLDEANTDRFNELLGEIKKSSQVIIITHNRRTMEMSERLYGVTMDKSNVSRIVSVDLEDYR' A
#
# COMPACT_ATOMS: atom_id res chain seq x y z
N ASP A 1 -9.03 -10.61 -3.54
CA ASP A 1 -8.57 -10.85 -2.16
C ASP A 1 -8.07 -12.27 -2.02
N ALA A 2 -6.79 -12.48 -2.33
CA ALA A 2 -6.13 -13.69 -1.84
C ALA A 2 -5.85 -13.42 -0.35
N PRO A 3 -6.39 -14.21 0.59
CA PRO A 3 -6.06 -14.03 1.98
C PRO A 3 -4.66 -14.60 2.18
N LEU A 4 -3.64 -13.74 2.01
CA LEU A 4 -2.40 -14.02 2.72
C LEU A 4 -2.81 -14.00 4.20
N ASP A 5 -2.60 -15.12 4.87
CA ASP A 5 -2.65 -15.13 6.33
C ASP A 5 -1.63 -14.10 6.87
N GLU A 6 -1.77 -13.80 8.16
CA GLU A 6 -0.94 -12.81 8.83
C GLU A 6 0.56 -13.07 8.62
N ALA A 7 0.99 -14.33 8.75
CA ALA A 7 2.37 -14.74 8.58
C ALA A 7 2.89 -14.55 7.14
N ASN A 8 2.07 -14.83 6.12
CA ASN A 8 2.45 -14.61 4.73
C ASN A 8 2.43 -13.13 4.36
N THR A 9 1.57 -12.32 4.99
CA THR A 9 1.58 -10.86 4.82
C THR A 9 2.87 -10.25 5.35
N ASP A 10 3.35 -10.72 6.52
CA ASP A 10 4.60 -10.23 7.11
C ASP A 10 5.81 -10.60 6.26
N ARG A 11 5.94 -11.87 5.81
CA ARG A 11 7.00 -12.29 4.89
C ARG A 11 6.99 -11.53 3.56
N PHE A 12 5.80 -11.25 3.04
CA PHE A 12 5.64 -10.43 1.84
C PHE A 12 6.14 -8.99 2.06
N ASN A 13 5.80 -8.39 3.20
CA ASN A 13 6.27 -7.06 3.57
C ASN A 13 7.79 -7.01 3.77
N GLU A 14 8.40 -8.04 4.36
CA GLU A 14 9.87 -8.15 4.49
C GLU A 14 10.55 -8.19 3.11
N LEU A 15 10.06 -9.03 2.20
CA LEU A 15 10.58 -9.11 0.83
C LEU A 15 10.47 -7.77 0.09
N LEU A 16 9.33 -7.09 0.24
CA LEU A 16 9.13 -5.76 -0.35
C LEU A 16 10.13 -4.73 0.20
N GLY A 17 10.45 -4.81 1.49
CA GLY A 17 11.48 -3.97 2.11
C GLY A 17 12.85 -4.15 1.46
N GLU A 18 13.24 -5.37 1.14
CA GLU A 18 14.51 -5.64 0.43
C GLU A 18 14.49 -5.15 -1.02
N ILE A 19 13.39 -5.39 -1.75
CA ILE A 19 13.27 -4.94 -3.14
C ILE A 19 13.32 -3.40 -3.21
N LYS A 20 12.63 -2.71 -2.29
CA LYS A 20 12.58 -1.26 -2.22
C LYS A 20 13.97 -0.60 -2.12
N LYS A 21 14.96 -1.27 -1.51
CA LYS A 21 16.35 -0.75 -1.43
C LYS A 21 17.01 -0.59 -2.79
N SER A 22 16.53 -1.31 -3.81
CA SER A 22 17.14 -1.36 -5.14
C SER A 22 16.20 -0.93 -6.27
N SER A 23 14.90 -0.82 -6.02
CA SER A 23 13.90 -0.52 -7.05
C SER A 23 12.68 0.18 -6.46
N GLN A 24 12.08 1.08 -7.23
CA GLN A 24 10.79 1.66 -6.88
C GLN A 24 9.69 0.62 -7.10
N VAL A 25 8.88 0.38 -6.05
CA VAL A 25 7.78 -0.58 -6.10
C VAL A 25 6.45 0.15 -5.99
N ILE A 26 5.52 -0.18 -6.89
CA ILE A 26 4.13 0.27 -6.83
C ILE A 26 3.26 -0.94 -6.48
N ILE A 27 2.48 -0.83 -5.40
CA ILE A 27 1.63 -1.91 -4.88
C ILE A 27 0.18 -1.43 -4.86
N ILE A 28 -0.71 -2.25 -5.39
CA ILE A 28 -2.16 -2.04 -5.32
C ILE A 28 -2.70 -3.05 -4.31
N THR A 29 -3.17 -2.56 -3.16
CA THR A 29 -3.64 -3.42 -2.06
C THR A 29 -4.72 -2.72 -1.24
N HIS A 30 -5.59 -3.51 -0.60
CA HIS A 30 -6.50 -3.07 0.45
C HIS A 30 -6.13 -3.67 1.83
N ASN A 31 -5.00 -4.41 1.92
CA ASN A 31 -4.51 -5.00 3.16
C ASN A 31 -3.85 -3.92 4.02
N ARG A 32 -4.41 -3.67 5.21
CA ARG A 32 -3.95 -2.62 6.14
C ARG A 32 -2.48 -2.77 6.53
N ARG A 33 -2.01 -3.98 6.83
CA ARG A 33 -0.60 -4.21 7.19
C ARG A 33 0.35 -3.86 6.06
N THR A 34 -0.01 -4.21 4.82
CA THR A 34 0.80 -3.84 3.66
C THR A 34 0.76 -2.33 3.41
N MET A 35 -0.39 -1.68 3.62
CA MET A 35 -0.51 -0.21 3.51
C MET A 35 0.36 0.52 4.53
N GLU A 36 0.41 0.05 5.78
CA GLU A 36 1.23 0.62 6.86
C GLU A 36 2.74 0.59 6.56
N MET A 37 3.21 -0.34 5.73
CA MET A 37 4.63 -0.44 5.35
C MET A 37 5.05 0.52 4.23
N SER A 38 4.09 1.11 3.53
CA SER A 38 4.38 2.05 2.44
C SER A 38 4.87 3.41 2.97
N GLU A 39 5.65 4.14 2.18
CA GLU A 39 6.02 5.54 2.46
C GLU A 39 4.89 6.49 2.05
N ARG A 40 4.24 6.20 0.92
CA ARG A 40 3.18 7.03 0.35
C ARG A 40 1.98 6.17 -0.02
N LEU A 41 0.80 6.64 0.37
CA LEU A 41 -0.46 6.02 0.00
C LEU A 41 -1.20 6.87 -1.02
N TYR A 42 -1.65 6.22 -2.10
CA TYR A 42 -2.55 6.80 -3.08
C TYR A 42 -3.91 6.09 -2.98
N GLY A 43 -4.90 6.78 -2.42
CA GLY A 43 -6.27 6.31 -2.37
C GLY A 43 -7.02 6.66 -3.66
N VAL A 44 -7.72 5.70 -4.22
CA VAL A 44 -8.67 5.93 -5.32
C VAL A 44 -10.07 5.88 -4.74
N THR A 45 -10.82 6.97 -4.86
CA THR A 45 -12.21 7.07 -4.41
C THR A 45 -13.12 7.44 -5.57
N MET A 46 -14.39 7.07 -5.48
CA MET A 46 -15.40 7.39 -6.48
C MET A 46 -16.49 8.22 -5.84
N ASP A 47 -16.82 9.35 -6.47
CA ASP A 47 -17.96 10.18 -6.08
C ASP A 47 -19.21 9.78 -6.87
N LYS A 48 -20.37 10.30 -6.48
CA LYS A 48 -21.68 10.01 -7.10
C LYS A 48 -21.72 10.26 -8.62
N SER A 49 -20.77 11.02 -9.16
CA SER A 49 -20.62 11.27 -10.59
C SER A 49 -19.90 10.15 -11.37
N ASN A 50 -19.57 9.01 -10.76
CA ASN A 50 -18.84 7.87 -11.37
C ASN A 50 -17.46 8.23 -11.94
N VAL A 51 -16.88 9.36 -11.51
CA VAL A 51 -15.52 9.77 -11.87
C VAL A 51 -14.61 9.44 -10.69
N SER A 52 -13.59 8.62 -10.94
CA SER A 52 -12.55 8.32 -9.96
C SER A 52 -11.73 9.56 -9.64
N ARG A 53 -11.46 9.78 -8.35
CA ARG A 53 -10.56 10.80 -7.84
C ARG A 53 -9.44 10.15 -7.04
N ILE A 54 -8.25 10.73 -7.14
CA ILE A 54 -7.07 10.28 -6.42
C ILE A 54 -6.87 11.19 -5.22
N VAL A 55 -6.62 10.60 -4.06
CA VAL A 55 -6.15 11.26 -2.86
C VAL A 55 -4.79 10.69 -2.49
N SER A 56 -3.87 11.51 -2.00
CA SER A 56 -2.53 11.06 -1.60
C SER A 56 -2.24 11.45 -0.16
N VAL A 57 -1.56 10.58 0.56
CA VAL A 57 -1.06 10.81 1.92
C VAL A 57 0.41 10.40 1.96
N ASP A 58 1.26 11.26 2.50
CA ASP A 58 2.62 10.90 2.88
C ASP A 58 2.58 10.33 4.30
N LEU A 59 3.01 9.08 4.48
CA LEU A 59 3.01 8.43 5.79
C LEU A 59 4.27 8.76 6.59
N GLU A 60 5.30 9.34 5.97
CA GLU A 60 6.47 9.84 6.70
C GLU A 60 6.08 10.98 7.65
N ASP A 61 5.10 11.81 7.28
CA ASP A 61 4.63 12.93 8.10
C ASP A 61 3.94 12.50 9.41
N TYR A 62 3.59 11.21 9.54
CA TYR A 62 2.85 10.63 10.67
C TYR A 62 3.65 9.61 11.48
N ARG A 63 4.92 9.39 11.14
CA ARG A 63 5.85 8.49 11.85
C ARG A 63 6.85 9.26 12.72
#